data_AF-A0A353WKI9-F1
#
_entry.id   AF-A0A353WKI9-F1
#
_cell.length_a   1.000
_cell.length_b   1.000
_cell.length_c   1.000
_cell.angle_alpha   90.00
_cell.angle_beta   90.00
_cell.angle_gamma   90.00
#
_symmetry.space_group_name_H-M   'P 1'
#
loop_
_entity.id
_entity.type
_entity.pdbx_description
1 polymer ?
#
loop_
_entity_poly.entity_id
_entity_poly.type
_entity_poly.pdbx_seq_one_letter_code
_entity_poly.pdbx_strand_id
1 'polypeptide(L)'
;PVVIEQSSRGERSFDIFSRLLRERIIFLGTPVDDMVANLIVAQLLLLDSENPEKDIMLYINSPGGSVTAGLAIYDTMQHIRADVNTICLGQAASMGAFLLAAGTPGKRMALPHSRVLIHQPLGGAQGQATDIEIQAAEI
;
A
#
# COMPACT_ATOMS: atom_id res chain seq x y z
N PRO A 1 15.54 9.39 9.74
CA PRO A 1 17.01 9.24 9.92
C PRO A 1 17.67 9.14 8.54
N VAL A 2 18.86 9.73 8.38
CA VAL A 2 19.59 9.75 7.11
C VAL A 2 20.62 8.62 7.10
N VAL A 3 20.67 7.87 6.01
CA VAL A 3 21.65 6.83 5.71
C VAL A 3 22.66 7.42 4.72
N ILE A 4 23.94 7.24 5.01
CA ILE A 4 25.05 7.69 4.17
C ILE A 4 25.66 6.47 3.49
N GLU A 5 25.71 6.48 2.16
CA GLU A 5 26.34 5.43 1.37
C GLU A 5 27.56 6.01 0.64
N GLN A 6 28.74 5.45 0.91
CA GLN A 6 29.98 5.81 0.23
C GLN A 6 30.22 4.87 -0.96
N SER A 7 30.36 5.44 -2.15
CA SER A 7 30.72 4.71 -3.37
C SER A 7 31.99 5.30 -3.99
N SER A 8 32.63 4.58 -4.91
CA SER A 8 33.76 5.10 -5.70
C SER A 8 33.41 6.35 -6.53
N ARG A 9 32.12 6.68 -6.68
CA ARG A 9 31.60 7.87 -7.37
C ARG A 9 31.17 9.00 -6.41
N GLY A 10 31.45 8.87 -5.11
CA GLY A 10 31.14 9.87 -4.08
C GLY A 10 30.17 9.38 -3.01
N GLU A 11 29.87 10.29 -2.08
CA GLU A 11 28.94 10.09 -0.96
C GLU A 11 27.52 10.50 -1.36
N ARG A 12 26.54 9.64 -1.09
CA ARG A 12 25.12 9.95 -1.30
C ARG A 12 24.33 9.72 -0.02
N SER A 13 23.54 10.71 0.38
CA SER A 13 22.65 10.65 1.54
C SER A 13 21.21 10.33 1.11
N PHE A 14 20.57 9.41 1.81
CA PHE A 14 19.18 9.00 1.59
C PHE A 14 18.45 8.95 2.93
N ASP A 15 17.14 9.15 2.95
CA ASP A 15 16.38 8.69 4.10
C ASP A 15 16.27 7.14 4.08
N ILE A 16 15.90 6.56 5.22
CA ILE A 16 15.81 5.10 5.36
C ILE A 16 14.81 4.45 4.39
N PHE A 17 13.69 5.11 4.07
CA PHE A 17 12.69 4.57 3.15
C PHE A 17 13.19 4.64 1.70
N SER A 18 13.90 5.70 1.32
CA SER A 18 14.60 5.74 0.02
C SER A 18 15.62 4.61 -0.13
N ARG A 19 16.32 4.24 0.95
CA ARG A 19 17.25 3.09 0.93
C ARG A 19 16.51 1.75 0.81
N LEU A 20 15.36 1.60 1.49
CA LEU A 20 14.51 0.41 1.39
C LEU A 20 13.88 0.25 0.01
N LEU A 21 13.46 1.35 -0.62
CA LEU A 21 12.87 1.33 -1.96
C LEU A 21 13.84 0.74 -3.00
N ARG A 22 15.15 0.98 -2.86
CA ARG A 22 16.16 0.34 -3.72
C ARG A 22 16.24 -1.18 -3.57
N GLU A 23 15.88 -1.71 -2.40
CA GLU A 23 15.72 -3.14 -2.16
C GLU A 23 14.29 -3.62 -2.53
N ARG A 24 13.53 -2.78 -3.23
CA ARG A 24 12.14 -3.04 -3.67
C ARG A 24 11.16 -3.21 -2.52
N ILE A 25 11.42 -2.53 -1.40
CA ILE A 25 10.56 -2.53 -0.22
C ILE A 25 9.78 -1.22 -0.14
N ILE A 26 8.44 -1.34 -0.20
CA ILE A 26 7.47 -0.26 0.01
C ILE A 26 6.85 -0.43 1.40
N PHE A 27 6.65 0.68 2.12
CA PHE A 27 6.08 0.67 3.47
C PHE A 27 4.76 1.45 3.53
N LEU A 28 3.65 0.74 3.76
CA LEU A 28 2.34 1.31 4.10
C LEU A 28 2.18 1.30 5.63
N GLY A 29 2.68 2.36 6.27
CA GLY A 29 2.70 2.50 7.74
C GLY A 29 1.69 3.47 8.33
N THR A 30 0.80 4.03 7.52
CA THR A 30 -0.13 5.12 7.86
C THR A 30 -1.56 4.78 7.44
N PRO A 31 -2.56 5.57 7.85
CA PRO A 31 -3.87 5.53 7.20
C PRO A 31 -3.75 5.68 5.68
N VAL A 32 -4.63 5.02 4.94
CA VAL A 32 -4.71 5.12 3.49
C VAL A 32 -5.49 6.37 3.11
N ASP A 33 -4.81 7.35 2.53
CA ASP A 33 -5.39 8.55 1.94
C ASP A 33 -4.83 8.75 0.52
N ASP A 34 -5.31 9.77 -0.19
CA ASP A 34 -4.92 10.02 -1.58
C ASP A 34 -3.42 10.31 -1.73
N MET A 35 -2.80 10.97 -0.74
CA MET A 35 -1.37 11.27 -0.78
C MET A 35 -0.55 9.98 -0.64
N VAL A 36 -0.88 9.15 0.34
CA VAL A 36 -0.22 7.85 0.58
C VAL A 36 -0.42 6.92 -0.60
N ALA A 37 -1.64 6.86 -1.16
CA ALA A 37 -1.93 6.06 -2.34
C ALA A 37 -1.11 6.49 -3.54
N ASN A 38 -1.06 7.79 -3.85
CA ASN A 38 -0.26 8.31 -4.96
C ASN A 38 1.24 7.97 -4.81
N LEU A 39 1.77 8.06 -3.58
CA LEU A 39 3.16 7.68 -3.31
C LEU A 39 3.41 6.18 -3.54
N ILE A 40 2.53 5.32 -3.05
CA ILE A 40 2.66 3.86 -3.23
C ILE A 40 2.51 3.48 -4.70
N VAL A 41 1.54 4.05 -5.41
CA VAL A 41 1.34 3.83 -6.85
C VAL A 41 2.59 4.24 -7.64
N ALA A 42 3.15 5.42 -7.36
CA ALA A 42 4.37 5.88 -8.01
C ALA A 42 5.56 4.93 -7.74
N GLN A 43 5.69 4.43 -6.50
CA GLN A 43 6.74 3.48 -6.13
C GLN A 43 6.56 2.12 -6.83
N LEU A 44 5.33 1.59 -6.91
CA LEU A 44 5.03 0.35 -7.62
C LEU A 44 5.39 0.45 -9.11
N LEU A 45 4.94 1.52 -9.78
CA LEU A 45 5.24 1.76 -11.20
C LEU A 45 6.74 1.94 -11.46
N LEU A 46 7.44 2.67 -10.58
CA LEU A 46 8.89 2.84 -10.68
C LEU A 46 9.59 1.49 -10.60
N LEU A 47 9.30 0.70 -9.57
CA LEU A 47 9.95 -0.59 -9.35
C LEU A 47 9.66 -1.60 -10.45
N ASP A 48 8.43 -1.62 -10.99
CA ASP A 48 8.09 -2.44 -12.15
C ASP A 48 8.85 -2.01 -13.41
N SER A 49 9.01 -0.69 -13.61
CA SER A 49 9.77 -0.16 -14.76
C SER A 49 11.26 -0.49 -14.68
N GLU A 50 11.86 -0.50 -13.48
CA GLU A 50 13.27 -0.80 -13.27
C GLU A 50 13.59 -2.29 -13.46
N ASN A 51 12.73 -3.17 -12.96
CA ASN A 51 12.90 -4.62 -13.13
C ASN A 51 11.56 -5.35 -12.90
N PRO A 52 10.82 -5.70 -13.97
CA PRO A 52 9.52 -6.35 -13.84
C PRO A 52 9.61 -7.83 -13.41
N GLU A 53 10.79 -8.47 -13.53
CA GLU A 53 10.99 -9.89 -13.18
C GLU A 53 11.27 -10.10 -11.68
N LYS A 54 11.46 -9.01 -10.92
CA LYS A 54 11.76 -9.08 -9.49
C LYS A 54 10.55 -8.67 -8.67
N ASP A 55 10.24 -9.50 -7.68
CA ASP A 55 9.20 -9.21 -6.69
C ASP A 55 9.37 -7.83 -6.02
N ILE A 56 8.24 -7.25 -5.64
CA ILE A 56 8.15 -6.05 -4.81
C ILE A 56 7.60 -6.46 -3.45
N MET A 57 8.20 -5.99 -2.37
CA MET A 57 7.73 -6.25 -1.02
C MET A 57 6.93 -5.07 -0.48
N LEU A 58 5.65 -5.27 -0.23
CA LEU A 58 4.75 -4.30 0.40
C LEU A 58 4.54 -4.66 1.88
N TYR A 59 5.21 -3.92 2.76
CA TYR A 59 5.07 -4.03 4.21
C TYR A 59 3.88 -3.19 4.67
N ILE A 60 2.92 -3.81 5.36
CA ILE A 60 1.63 -3.20 5.74
C ILE A 60 1.50 -3.17 7.26
N ASN A 61 1.41 -1.96 7.81
CA ASN A 61 1.00 -1.66 9.16
C ASN A 61 0.01 -0.48 9.12
N SER A 62 -1.25 -0.76 8.77
CA SER A 62 -2.23 0.29 8.49
C SER A 62 -3.58 0.00 9.15
N PRO A 63 -4.24 1.03 9.71
CA PRO A 63 -5.63 0.94 10.16
C PRO A 63 -6.64 0.92 8.99
N GLY A 64 -6.18 1.00 7.74
CA GLY A 64 -7.02 1.22 6.56
C GLY A 64 -7.22 2.70 6.28
N GLY A 65 -8.30 3.05 5.60
CA GLY A 65 -8.58 4.43 5.21
C GLY A 65 -9.56 4.52 4.04
N SER A 66 -9.34 5.48 3.16
CA SER A 66 -10.18 5.73 1.98
C SER A 66 -10.23 4.50 1.07
N VAL A 67 -11.46 4.09 0.72
CA VAL A 67 -11.72 2.96 -0.20
C VAL A 67 -11.16 3.28 -1.59
N THR A 68 -11.45 4.45 -2.13
CA THR A 68 -10.99 4.85 -3.48
C THR A 68 -9.47 4.93 -3.56
N ALA A 69 -8.82 5.51 -2.54
CA ALA A 69 -7.37 5.56 -2.45
C ALA A 69 -6.75 4.15 -2.37
N GLY A 70 -7.36 3.25 -1.59
CA GLY A 70 -6.93 1.86 -1.52
C GLY A 70 -7.16 1.08 -2.81
N LEU A 71 -8.25 1.35 -3.55
CA LEU A 71 -8.50 0.75 -4.86
C LEU A 71 -7.47 1.18 -5.90
N ALA A 72 -6.98 2.43 -5.86
CA ALA A 72 -5.89 2.86 -6.73
C ALA A 72 -4.60 2.06 -6.51
N ILE A 73 -4.25 1.78 -5.25
CA ILE A 73 -3.11 0.90 -4.91
C ILE A 73 -3.39 -0.52 -5.42
N TYR A 74 -4.58 -1.06 -5.15
CA TYR A 74 -4.97 -2.40 -5.54
C TYR A 74 -4.87 -2.61 -7.06
N ASP A 75 -5.50 -1.76 -7.85
CA ASP A 75 -5.49 -1.86 -9.31
C ASP A 75 -4.06 -1.76 -9.85
N THR A 76 -3.22 -0.91 -9.25
CA THR A 76 -1.81 -0.82 -9.62
C THR A 76 -1.07 -2.12 -9.30
N MET A 77 -1.29 -2.73 -8.14
CA MET A 77 -0.71 -4.05 -7.79
C MET A 77 -1.11 -5.14 -8.80
N GLN A 78 -2.34 -5.10 -9.33
CA GLN A 78 -2.79 -6.07 -10.34
C GLN A 78 -2.32 -5.71 -11.76
N HIS A 79 -2.02 -4.44 -12.02
CA HIS A 79 -1.63 -3.94 -13.34
C HIS A 79 -0.16 -4.17 -13.67
N ILE A 80 0.72 -4.06 -12.67
CA ILE A 80 2.16 -4.24 -12.87
C ILE A 80 2.52 -5.71 -13.15
N ARG A 81 3.69 -5.92 -13.75
CA ARG A 81 4.18 -7.26 -14.13
C ARG A 81 4.86 -7.96 -12.96
N ALA A 82 5.58 -7.20 -12.14
CA ALA A 82 6.24 -7.72 -10.95
C ALA A 82 5.24 -8.25 -9.93
N ASP A 83 5.54 -9.43 -9.37
CA ASP A 83 4.78 -9.97 -8.26
C ASP A 83 4.86 -9.06 -7.02
N VAL A 84 3.75 -8.94 -6.30
CA VAL A 84 3.68 -8.13 -5.07
C VAL A 84 3.53 -9.03 -3.85
N ASN A 85 4.57 -9.06 -3.02
CA ASN A 85 4.63 -9.77 -1.76
C ASN A 85 4.07 -8.88 -0.67
N THR A 86 2.99 -9.30 -0.02
CA THR A 86 2.36 -8.50 1.04
C THR A 86 2.71 -9.08 2.41
N ILE A 87 3.20 -8.22 3.31
CA ILE A 87 3.66 -8.61 4.64
C ILE A 87 2.98 -7.75 5.69
N CYS A 88 2.13 -8.35 6.54
CA CYS A 88 1.52 -7.65 7.65
C CYS A 88 2.44 -7.59 8.88
N LEU A 89 2.69 -6.38 9.38
CA LEU A 89 3.38 -6.10 10.65
C LEU A 89 2.46 -5.31 11.56
N GLY A 90 2.18 -5.84 12.75
CA GLY A 90 1.31 -5.16 13.71
C GLY A 90 -0.16 -5.27 13.32
N GLN A 91 -0.63 -4.48 12.35
CA GLN A 91 -2.01 -4.58 11.89
C GLN A 91 -2.22 -4.35 10.39
N ALA A 92 -3.19 -5.06 9.83
CA ALA A 92 -3.81 -4.75 8.55
C ALA A 92 -5.32 -4.72 8.77
N ALA A 93 -5.90 -3.52 8.86
CA ALA A 93 -7.33 -3.34 9.11
C ALA A 93 -8.02 -2.69 7.93
N SER A 94 -9.29 -3.03 7.67
CA SER A 94 -10.10 -2.40 6.62
C SER A 94 -9.40 -2.46 5.25
N MET A 95 -9.19 -1.32 4.58
CA MET A 95 -8.40 -1.25 3.34
C MET A 95 -6.97 -1.80 3.48
N GLY A 96 -6.37 -1.76 4.67
CA GLY A 96 -5.09 -2.43 4.92
C GLY A 96 -5.20 -3.97 4.84
N ALA A 97 -6.30 -4.54 5.35
CA ALA A 97 -6.59 -5.97 5.24
C ALA A 97 -6.88 -6.38 3.80
N PHE A 98 -7.62 -5.54 3.07
CA PHE A 98 -7.90 -5.72 1.64
C PHE A 98 -6.62 -5.76 0.82
N LEU A 99 -5.74 -4.77 0.99
CA LEU A 99 -4.45 -4.71 0.30
C LEU A 99 -3.52 -5.87 0.69
N LEU A 100 -3.53 -6.30 1.97
CA LEU A 100 -2.80 -7.49 2.39
C LEU A 100 -3.25 -8.73 1.61
N ALA A 101 -4.56 -8.92 1.43
CA ALA A 101 -5.11 -10.05 0.71
C ALA A 101 -4.85 -10.00 -0.82
N ALA A 102 -4.58 -8.82 -1.36
CA ALA A 102 -4.38 -8.55 -2.79
C ALA A 102 -2.98 -8.88 -3.33
N GLY A 103 -2.03 -9.26 -2.46
CA GLY A 103 -0.71 -9.72 -2.92
C GLY A 103 -0.78 -11.00 -3.75
N THR A 104 0.29 -11.30 -4.49
CA THR A 104 0.37 -12.48 -5.37
C THR A 104 0.05 -13.76 -4.58
N PRO A 105 -0.78 -14.69 -5.11
CA PRO A 105 -1.08 -15.97 -4.48
C PRO A 105 0.20 -16.71 -4.03
N GLY A 106 0.20 -17.19 -2.78
CA GLY A 106 1.36 -17.85 -2.17
C GLY A 106 2.43 -16.92 -1.60
N LYS A 107 2.35 -15.60 -1.84
CA LYS A 107 3.32 -14.60 -1.37
C LYS A 107 2.74 -13.58 -0.38
N ARG A 108 1.66 -13.96 0.30
CA ARG A 108 0.97 -13.15 1.32
C ARG A 108 1.27 -13.73 2.70
N MET A 109 1.80 -12.92 3.60
CA MET A 109 2.23 -13.36 4.93
C MET A 109 1.95 -12.32 6.02
N ALA A 110 1.94 -12.78 7.26
CA ALA A 110 1.80 -11.94 8.44
C ALA A 110 2.78 -12.41 9.51
N LEU A 111 3.35 -11.47 10.27
CA LEU A 111 4.15 -11.82 11.43
C LEU A 111 3.28 -12.45 12.54
N PRO A 112 3.85 -13.25 13.45
CA PRO A 112 3.08 -14.07 14.41
C PRO A 112 2.14 -13.31 15.34
N HIS A 113 2.41 -12.03 15.60
CA HIS A 113 1.61 -11.17 16.48
C HIS A 113 0.82 -10.09 15.73
N SER A 114 0.82 -10.15 14.39
CA SER A 114 0.03 -9.24 13.58
C SER A 114 -1.45 -9.60 13.68
N ARG A 115 -2.32 -8.59 13.61
CA ARG A 115 -3.78 -8.76 13.54
C ARG A 115 -4.33 -8.32 12.20
N VAL A 116 -5.33 -9.04 11.71
CA VAL A 116 -6.09 -8.67 10.52
C VAL A 116 -7.52 -8.37 10.95
N LEU A 117 -8.03 -7.19 10.58
CA LEU A 117 -9.39 -6.76 10.91
C LEU A 117 -10.16 -6.45 9.63
N ILE A 118 -11.26 -7.13 9.40
CA ILE A 118 -12.15 -6.92 8.26
C ILE A 118 -13.48 -6.38 8.79
N HIS A 119 -14.01 -5.33 8.17
CA HIS A 119 -15.34 -4.80 8.43
C HIS A 119 -15.92 -4.18 7.16
N GLN A 120 -17.23 -4.04 7.09
CA GLN A 120 -17.91 -3.36 5.98
C GLN A 120 -17.48 -1.88 5.86
N PRO A 121 -17.52 -1.28 4.66
CA PRO A 121 -17.21 0.14 4.48
C PRO A 121 -17.99 1.04 5.44
N LEU A 122 -17.36 2.15 5.83
CA LEU A 122 -18.01 3.20 6.61
C LEU A 122 -18.20 4.40 5.67
N GLY A 123 -19.45 4.84 5.55
CA GLY A 123 -19.81 6.03 4.79
C GLY A 123 -20.84 6.87 5.54
N GLY A 124 -21.16 8.03 4.97
CA GLY A 124 -22.20 8.91 5.47
C GLY A 124 -22.85 9.64 4.31
N ALA A 125 -24.14 9.93 4.43
CA ALA A 125 -24.90 10.61 3.40
C ALA A 125 -25.62 11.84 3.98
N GLN A 126 -25.63 12.95 3.23
CA GLN A 126 -26.33 14.18 3.59
C GLN A 126 -26.75 14.93 2.32
N GLY A 127 -27.99 15.43 2.29
CA GLY A 127 -28.50 16.17 1.13
C GLY A 127 -30.02 16.07 1.02
N GLN A 128 -30.55 16.31 -0.19
CA GLN A 128 -31.96 16.01 -0.47
C GLN A 128 -32.20 14.50 -0.36
N ALA A 129 -33.47 14.08 -0.20
CA ALA A 129 -33.82 12.66 -0.08
C ALA A 129 -33.23 11.81 -1.23
N THR A 130 -33.28 12.32 -2.46
CA THR A 130 -32.68 11.68 -3.64
C THR A 130 -31.16 11.56 -3.53
N ASP A 131 -30.45 12.58 -3.03
CA ASP A 131 -28.99 12.53 -2.86
C ASP A 131 -28.59 11.52 -1.79
N ILE A 132 -29.37 11.44 -0.70
CA ILE A 132 -29.16 10.47 0.37
C ILE A 132 -29.35 9.05 -0.16
N GLU A 133 -30.39 8.81 -0.98
CA GLU A 133 -30.64 7.50 -1.60
C GLU A 133 -29.50 7.09 -2.54
N ILE A 134 -29.02 8.01 -3.39
CA ILE A 134 -27.89 7.75 -4.29
C ILE A 134 -26.62 7.42 -3.51
N GLN A 135 -26.29 8.23 -2.50
CA GLN A 135 -25.09 8.01 -1.68
C GLN A 135 -25.19 6.73 -0.84
N ALA A 136 -26.36 6.40 -0.32
CA ALA A 136 -26.59 5.16 0.41
C ALA A 136 -26.49 3.91 -0.48
N ALA A 137 -26.86 4.01 -1.76
CA ALA A 137 -26.71 2.93 -2.72
C ALA A 137 -25.25 2.71 -3.19
N GLU A 138 -24.40 3.72 -3.07
CA GLU A 138 -22.98 3.68 -3.44
C GLU A 138 -22.07 3.11 -2.32
N ILE A 139 -22.54 3.08 -1.07
CA ILE A 139 -21.81 2.58 0.12
C ILE A 139 -22.00 1.07 0.29
#